data_AF-A0A1E7H130-F1
#
_entry.id   AF-A0A1E7H130-F1
#
_cell.length_a   1.000
_cell.length_b   1.000
_cell.length_c   1.000
_cell.angle_alpha   90.00
_cell.angle_beta   90.00
_cell.angle_gamma   90.00
#
_symmetry.space_group_name_H-M   'P 1'
#
loop_
_entity.id
_entity.type
_entity.pdbx_description
1 polymer ?
#
loop_
_entity_poly.entity_id
_entity_poly.type
_entity_poly.pdbx_seq_one_letter_code
_entity_poly.pdbx_strand_id
1 'polypeptide(L)' 'MNKQKNVEHSPKAKQRMILEMIDASWELAKRLGEHPLRAGCNCICCVNKRKRILEKPEDTWKFSL' A
#
# COMPACT_ATOMS: atom_id res chain seq x y z
N MET A 1 -8.34 -35.55 -5.93
CA MET A 1 -7.31 -34.58 -6.35
C MET A 1 -7.99 -33.46 -7.12
N ASN A 2 -8.18 -32.28 -6.52
CA ASN A 2 -8.83 -31.14 -7.19
C ASN A 2 -7.82 -30.42 -8.09
N LYS A 3 -8.00 -30.51 -9.42
CA LYS A 3 -7.26 -29.73 -10.40
C LYS A 3 -7.65 -28.25 -10.26
N GLN A 4 -6.76 -27.44 -9.71
CA GLN A 4 -6.87 -25.99 -9.79
C GLN A 4 -6.78 -25.59 -11.27
N LYS A 5 -7.86 -25.04 -11.82
CA LYS A 5 -7.88 -24.50 -13.19
C LYS A 5 -7.00 -23.25 -13.21
N ASN A 6 -5.89 -23.31 -13.95
CA ASN A 6 -5.14 -22.11 -14.34
C ASN A 6 -6.01 -21.30 -15.30
N VAL A 7 -6.76 -20.35 -14.76
CA VAL A 7 -7.47 -19.35 -15.57
C VAL A 7 -6.44 -18.29 -15.95
N GLU A 8 -5.86 -18.41 -17.14
CA GLU A 8 -5.00 -17.35 -17.68
C GLU A 8 -5.85 -16.10 -17.95
N HIS A 9 -5.81 -15.17 -17.01
CA HIS A 9 -6.42 -13.86 -17.19
C HIS A 9 -5.66 -13.07 -18.25
N SER A 10 -6.40 -12.50 -19.20
CA SER A 10 -5.82 -11.59 -20.21
C SER A 10 -5.08 -10.43 -19.51
N PRO A 11 -4.03 -9.86 -20.14
CA PRO A 11 -3.31 -8.73 -19.56
C PRO A 11 -4.21 -7.57 -19.12
N LYS A 12 -5.28 -7.29 -19.88
CA LYS A 12 -6.29 -6.29 -19.55
C LYS A 12 -7.08 -6.62 -18.28
N ALA A 13 -7.40 -7.90 -18.05
CA ALA A 13 -8.08 -8.34 -16.84
C ALA A 13 -7.18 -8.21 -15.60
N LYS A 14 -5.88 -8.55 -15.72
CA LYS A 14 -4.90 -8.35 -14.64
C LYS A 14 -4.73 -6.86 -14.30
N GLN A 15 -4.64 -6.00 -15.31
CA GLN A 15 -4.55 -4.56 -15.11
C GLN A 15 -5.78 -4.00 -14.38
N ARG A 16 -6.98 -4.43 -14.79
CA ARG A 16 -8.23 -4.03 -14.11
C ARG A 16 -8.23 -4.46 -12.64
N MET A 17 -7.85 -5.70 -12.35
CA MET A 17 -7.75 -6.20 -10.98
C MET A 17 -6.79 -5.37 -10.12
N ILE A 18 -5.65 -4.95 -10.68
CA ILE A 18 -4.70 -4.08 -9.97
C ILE A 18 -5.34 -2.73 -9.64
N LEU A 19 -6.01 -2.10 -10.60
CA LEU A 19 -6.67 -0.80 -10.39
C LEU A 19 -7.78 -0.92 -9.34
N GLU A 20 -8.62 -1.94 -9.42
CA GLU A 20 -9.67 -2.20 -8.43
C GLU A 20 -9.10 -2.43 -7.02
N MET A 21 -7.96 -3.13 -6.92
CA MET A 21 -7.27 -3.33 -5.65
C MET A 21 -6.71 -2.02 -5.09
N ILE A 22 -6.14 -1.15 -5.95
CA ILE A 22 -5.66 0.17 -5.56
C ILE A 22 -6.82 1.01 -5.03
N ASP A 23 -7.93 1.09 -5.76
CA ASP A 23 -9.10 1.87 -5.37
C ASP A 23 -9.71 1.37 -4.05
N ALA A 24 -9.89 0.04 -3.91
CA ALA A 24 -10.40 -0.56 -2.68
C ALA A 24 -9.49 -0.28 -1.48
N SER A 25 -8.17 -0.33 -1.67
CA SER A 25 -7.19 -0.03 -0.63
C SER A 25 -7.24 1.44 -0.23
N TRP A 26 -7.42 2.35 -1.20
CA TRP A 26 -7.54 3.78 -0.96
C TRP A 26 -8.80 4.13 -0.16
N GLU A 27 -9.94 3.55 -0.54
CA GLU A 27 -11.20 3.74 0.19
C GLU A 27 -11.17 3.14 1.60
N LEU A 28 -10.46 2.02 1.79
CA LEU A 28 -10.22 1.46 3.12
C LEU A 28 -9.34 2.40 3.97
N ALA A 29 -8.27 2.94 3.39
CA ALA A 29 -7.39 3.88 4.08
C ALA A 29 -8.13 5.15 4.52
N LYS A 30 -8.98 5.72 3.65
CA LYS A 30 -9.85 6.85 4.01
C LYS A 30 -10.75 6.54 5.21
N ARG A 31 -11.39 5.37 5.21
CA ARG A 31 -12.28 4.94 6.29
C ARG A 31 -11.57 4.71 7.61
N LEU A 32 -10.37 4.10 7.57
CA LEU A 32 -9.58 3.82 8.78
C LEU A 32 -8.87 5.06 9.34
N GLY A 33 -8.62 6.06 8.49
CA GLY A 33 -7.99 7.31 8.88
C GLY A 33 -6.51 7.16 9.22
N GLU A 34 -5.96 8.17 9.89
CA GLU A 34 -4.54 8.21 10.22
C GLU A 34 -4.19 7.20 11.31
N HIS A 35 -3.17 6.37 11.05
CA HIS A 35 -2.68 5.44 12.05
C HIS A 35 -2.01 6.19 13.23
N PRO A 36 -2.50 6.06 14.48
CA PRO A 36 -1.91 6.73 15.63
C PRO A 36 -0.53 6.13 15.94
N LEU A 37 0.46 6.97 16.27
CA LEU A 37 1.77 6.49 16.68
C LEU A 37 1.67 5.86 18.07
N ARG A 38 1.87 4.54 18.15
CA ARG A 38 1.90 3.81 19.43
C ARG A 38 3.33 3.49 19.84
N ALA A 39 3.67 3.70 21.11
CA ALA A 39 4.98 3.31 21.66
C ALA A 39 5.15 1.78 21.53
N GLY A 40 6.33 1.33 21.09
CA GLY A 40 6.65 -0.10 20.93
C GLY A 40 5.96 -0.84 19.77
N CYS A 41 5.08 -0.21 18.99
CA CYS A 41 4.46 -0.86 17.83
C CYS A 41 5.45 -1.01 16.66
N ASN A 42 5.57 -2.22 16.09
CA ASN A 42 6.47 -2.53 14.97
C ASN A 42 5.76 -2.61 13.61
N CYS A 43 4.54 -2.07 13.50
CA CYS A 43 3.89 -1.98 12.19
C CYS A 43 4.66 -1.01 11.28
N ILE A 44 4.62 -1.24 9.98
CA ILE A 44 5.35 -0.43 8.99
C ILE A 44 4.98 1.06 9.09
N CYS A 45 3.72 1.38 9.40
CA CYS A 45 3.26 2.76 9.60
C CYS A 45 3.97 3.44 10.78
N CYS A 46 4.02 2.78 11.95
CA CYS A 46 4.71 3.29 13.14
C CYS A 46 6.21 3.42 12.92
N VAL A 47 6.84 2.42 12.29
CA VAL A 47 8.28 2.45 11.96
C VAL A 47 8.60 3.62 11.03
N ASN A 48 7.83 3.79 9.94
CA ASN A 48 8.04 4.89 9.00
C ASN A 48 7.81 6.26 9.64
N LYS A 49 6.78 6.40 10.49
CA LYS A 49 6.55 7.65 11.23
C LYS A 49 7.71 7.99 12.16
N ARG A 50 8.23 7.02 12.93
CA ARG A 50 9.42 7.25 13.77
C ARG A 50 10.64 7.62 12.93
N LYS A 51 10.87 6.91 11.82
CA LYS A 51 11.97 7.22 10.91
C LYS A 51 11.88 8.65 10.38
N ARG A 52 10.70 9.11 9.95
CA ARG A 52 10.49 10.50 9.47
C ARG A 52 10.65 11.58 10.54
N ILE A 53 10.41 11.24 11.82
CA ILE A 53 10.67 12.15 12.94
C ILE A 53 12.18 12.32 13.15
N LEU A 54 12.94 11.23 13.01
CA LEU A 54 14.40 11.21 13.21
C LEU A 54 15.16 11.74 11.99
N GLU A 55 14.74 11.34 10.80
CA GLU A 55 15.26 11.74 9.50
C GLU A 55 14.18 12.59 8.82
N LYS A 56 14.27 13.92 8.97
CA LYS A 56 13.43 14.81 8.16
C LYS A 56 13.73 14.51 6.69
N PRO A 57 12.75 14.02 5.91
CA PRO A 57 13.00 13.78 4.50
C PRO A 57 13.40 15.11 3.86
N GLU A 58 14.51 15.13 3.12
CA GLU A 58 14.86 16.26 2.28
C GLU A 58 13.69 16.53 1.32
N ASP A 59 13.33 17.81 1.18
CA ASP A 59 12.10 18.20 0.50
C ASP A 59 12.02 17.65 -0.93
N THR A 60 10.83 17.14 -1.25
CA THR A 60 10.38 16.67 -2.56
C THR A 60 11.08 15.43 -3.13
N TRP A 61 10.42 14.28 -2.98
CA TRP A 61 10.63 13.16 -3.90
C TRP A 61 10.26 13.64 -5.32
N LYS A 62 11.27 13.87 -6.18
CA LYS A 62 11.09 14.20 -7.59
C LYS A 62 11.18 12.92 -8.41
N PHE A 63 10.06 12.52 -9.01
CA PHE A 63 10.07 11.51 -10.06
C PHE A 63 10.62 12.13 -11.35
N SER A 64 11.69 11.55 -11.90
CA SER A 64 12.17 11.86 -13.25
C SER A 64 11.75 10.74 -14.19
N LEU A 65 11.07 11.09 -15.28
CA LEU A 65 10.73 10.20 -16.40
C LEU A 65 11.97 9.84 -17.22
#